data_AF-A0A949PDS8-F1
#
_entry.id   AF-A0A949PDS8-F1
#
_cell.length_a   1.000
_cell.length_b   1.000
_cell.length_c   1.000
_cell.angle_alpha   90.00
_cell.angle_beta   90.00
_cell.angle_gamma   90.00
#
_symmetry.space_group_name_H-M   'P 1'
#
loop_
_entity.id
_entity.type
_entity.pdbx_description
1 polymer ?
#
loop_
_entity_poly.entity_id
_entity_poly.type
_entity_poly.pdbx_seq_one_letter_code
_entity_poly.pdbx_strand_id
1 'polypeptide(L)'
;MKVQKEEFPLSISLSYKKLFDSYRTHLESDNDLLVARAKQILAVAKKYPILESGIPDLKEMEKLLPQIEFIMEDLFSSVLGNNEIKAASFPFQDSFFKSTQRYKNIIKTAGKDFDLELMNFSDDEYYIMGCSIILGVYYGYNIDFRRPFYYKIPDANGILRSYRVLYNADFIEIEKTKSAIDITKEDVDVLLESFNDISKWKEKFPPKSWNFKGFVILNMFDVTLDTSISDFKTGLIINDDKKNENTNNELEEIFRSLFNLKDLRIGFSNYIEEEEALERIPVKNIESFIINGDDSLHYTDALCSRSYAALFKNNEFYCVSNVSKYHKLYPDNALYKQLKTRGIESAIITAMVDKGKVLGLFEIVSPNINDLNTINANKLKDIMPFLIDSVVRRKKDADNKIELIIQEECTSIHNSVHWKFKLEAKRYLKELINNDTAAYQEVVFDDVYPLFGQIDIKGSSIARNNAVKKDLTLQLNYIKNILLKIKKIETLPIYDH
;
A
#
# COMPACT_ATOMS: atom_id res chain seq x y z
N MET A 1 -18.83 -1.75 17.19
CA MET A 1 -19.59 -2.71 16.35
C MET A 1 -20.57 -3.60 17.15
N LYS A 2 -21.88 -3.46 16.89
CA LYS A 2 -22.92 -4.39 17.38
C LYS A 2 -23.19 -5.41 16.27
N VAL A 3 -22.45 -6.52 16.24
CA VAL A 3 -23.04 -7.74 15.66
C VAL A 3 -24.41 -7.85 16.31
N GLN A 4 -25.49 -7.89 15.54
CA GLN A 4 -26.82 -8.05 16.10
C GLN A 4 -26.75 -9.28 17.00
N LYS A 5 -26.68 -9.06 18.33
CA LYS A 5 -26.39 -10.09 19.34
C LYS A 5 -27.38 -11.26 19.28
N GLU A 6 -28.45 -11.11 18.51
CA GLU A 6 -29.50 -12.07 18.29
C GLU A 6 -29.16 -13.08 17.19
N GLU A 7 -28.34 -12.72 16.20
CA GLU A 7 -28.02 -13.59 15.06
C GLU A 7 -26.68 -14.31 15.14
N PHE A 8 -25.86 -14.15 16.18
CA PHE A 8 -24.53 -14.82 16.25
C PHE A 8 -24.64 -16.29 16.69
N PRO A 9 -23.82 -17.26 16.19
CA PRO A 9 -23.97 -18.68 16.54
C PRO A 9 -23.60 -19.00 18.00
N LEU A 10 -22.79 -18.13 18.63
CA LEU A 10 -22.28 -18.31 19.98
C LEU A 10 -23.01 -17.41 21.00
N SER A 11 -23.40 -17.99 22.13
CA SER A 11 -23.76 -17.29 23.36
C SER A 11 -22.49 -17.04 24.18
N ILE A 12 -22.10 -15.77 24.34
CA ILE A 12 -20.81 -15.38 24.90
C ILE A 12 -20.91 -15.09 26.39
N SER A 13 -19.99 -15.66 27.17
CA SER A 13 -19.81 -15.37 28.60
C SER A 13 -18.34 -15.28 28.97
N LEU A 14 -18.01 -14.37 29.89
CA LEU A 14 -16.64 -14.17 30.35
C LEU A 14 -16.31 -15.15 31.47
N SER A 15 -15.27 -15.95 31.28
CA SER A 15 -14.73 -16.88 32.28
C SER A 15 -13.21 -16.87 32.23
N TYR A 16 -12.57 -17.06 33.38
CA TYR A 16 -11.12 -17.22 33.53
C TYR A 16 -10.74 -18.68 33.80
N LYS A 17 -11.65 -19.63 33.62
CA LYS A 17 -11.42 -21.06 33.90
C LYS A 17 -10.16 -21.60 33.23
N LYS A 18 -10.00 -21.38 31.92
CA LYS A 18 -8.80 -21.82 31.17
C LYS A 18 -7.50 -21.18 31.69
N LEU A 19 -7.56 -19.93 32.14
CA LEU A 19 -6.43 -19.28 32.77
C LEU A 19 -6.09 -19.97 34.11
N PHE A 20 -7.09 -20.26 34.93
CA PHE A 20 -6.90 -20.99 36.18
C PHE A 20 -6.42 -22.42 35.97
N ASP A 21 -6.91 -23.12 34.94
CA ASP A 21 -6.42 -24.44 34.53
C ASP A 21 -4.93 -24.41 34.22
N SER A 22 -4.46 -23.38 33.51
CA SER A 22 -3.03 -23.17 33.26
C SER A 22 -2.24 -22.96 34.56
N TYR A 23 -2.76 -22.17 35.52
CA TYR A 23 -2.10 -22.05 36.83
C TYR A 23 -2.17 -23.32 37.68
N ARG A 24 -3.16 -24.21 37.48
CA ARG A 24 -3.21 -25.51 38.17
C ARG A 24 -2.03 -26.39 37.75
N THR A 25 -1.67 -26.41 36.47
CA THR A 25 -0.49 -27.17 36.00
C THR A 25 0.82 -26.58 36.54
N HIS A 26 0.89 -25.27 36.76
CA HIS A 26 2.06 -24.62 37.38
C HIS A 26 2.32 -25.04 38.84
N LEU A 27 1.36 -25.64 39.54
CA LEU A 27 1.58 -26.16 40.90
C LEU A 27 2.57 -27.33 40.95
N GLU A 28 2.76 -28.03 39.82
CA GLU A 28 3.67 -29.16 39.66
C GLU A 28 5.02 -28.74 39.04
N SER A 29 5.26 -27.43 38.88
CA SER A 29 6.49 -26.91 38.29
C SER A 29 7.67 -26.97 39.25
N ASP A 30 8.87 -27.24 38.73
CA ASP A 30 10.14 -27.13 39.47
C ASP A 30 10.55 -25.67 39.79
N ASN A 31 9.81 -24.68 39.29
CA ASN A 31 10.09 -23.26 39.53
C ASN A 31 9.25 -22.72 40.71
N ASP A 32 9.91 -22.47 41.84
CA ASP A 32 9.30 -21.98 43.07
C ASP A 32 8.48 -20.69 42.88
N LEU A 33 8.90 -19.77 41.99
CA LEU A 33 8.17 -18.53 41.72
C LEU A 33 6.86 -18.79 40.99
N LEU A 34 6.86 -19.72 40.03
CA LEU A 34 5.64 -20.12 39.32
C LEU A 34 4.65 -20.79 40.27
N VAL A 35 5.14 -21.69 41.14
CA VAL A 35 4.31 -22.35 42.16
C VAL A 35 3.73 -21.33 43.14
N ALA A 36 4.54 -20.38 43.62
CA ALA A 36 4.08 -19.34 44.53
C ALA A 36 3.02 -18.43 43.89
N ARG A 37 3.24 -18.01 42.64
CA ARG A 37 2.28 -17.20 41.88
C ARG A 37 0.98 -17.96 41.63
N ALA A 38 1.06 -19.22 41.18
CA ALA A 38 -0.09 -20.09 40.97
C ALA A 38 -0.97 -20.22 42.23
N LYS A 39 -0.36 -20.43 43.41
CA LYS A 39 -1.09 -20.48 44.69
C LYS A 39 -1.86 -19.19 44.96
N GLN A 40 -1.28 -18.02 44.70
CA GLN A 40 -1.96 -16.73 44.87
C GLN A 40 -3.14 -16.56 43.91
N ILE A 41 -2.96 -16.89 42.64
CA ILE A 41 -4.02 -16.81 41.62
C ILE A 41 -5.18 -17.76 41.98
N LEU A 42 -4.88 -19.01 42.34
CA LEU A 42 -5.90 -20.00 42.67
C LEU A 42 -6.62 -19.69 44.00
N ALA A 43 -5.99 -18.97 44.92
CA ALA A 43 -6.66 -18.45 46.11
C ALA A 43 -7.76 -17.42 45.75
N VAL A 44 -7.52 -16.58 44.73
CA VAL A 44 -8.54 -15.66 44.20
C VAL A 44 -9.69 -16.44 43.56
N ALA A 45 -9.40 -17.45 42.74
CA ALA A 45 -10.42 -18.31 42.14
C ALA A 45 -11.30 -18.99 43.21
N LYS A 46 -10.69 -19.51 44.29
CA LYS A 46 -11.42 -20.12 45.42
C LYS A 46 -12.30 -19.12 46.16
N LYS A 47 -11.85 -17.88 46.35
CA LYS A 47 -12.61 -16.83 47.03
C LYS A 47 -13.72 -16.24 46.16
N TYR A 48 -13.52 -16.20 44.85
CA TYR A 48 -14.46 -15.66 43.87
C TYR A 48 -14.76 -16.69 42.77
N PRO A 49 -15.53 -17.76 43.06
CA PRO A 49 -15.82 -18.83 42.10
C PRO A 49 -16.51 -18.34 40.82
N ILE A 50 -17.18 -17.19 40.87
CA ILE A 50 -17.82 -16.54 39.71
C ILE A 50 -16.85 -16.21 38.58
N LEU A 51 -15.56 -15.97 38.89
CA LEU A 51 -14.52 -15.76 37.88
C LEU A 51 -14.26 -17.03 37.05
N GLU A 52 -14.49 -18.21 37.63
CA GLU A 52 -14.33 -19.49 36.95
C GLU A 52 -15.62 -19.96 36.28
N SER A 53 -16.76 -19.89 36.98
CA SER A 53 -18.05 -20.36 36.44
C SER A 53 -18.60 -19.48 35.31
N GLY A 54 -18.24 -18.19 35.31
CA GLY A 54 -18.69 -17.22 34.32
C GLY A 54 -19.33 -16.00 34.97
N ILE A 55 -18.97 -14.81 34.48
CA ILE A 55 -19.51 -13.52 34.93
C ILE A 55 -20.78 -13.21 34.12
N PRO A 56 -21.94 -13.01 34.77
CA PRO A 56 -23.23 -12.93 34.09
C PRO A 56 -23.48 -11.60 33.38
N ASP A 57 -22.91 -10.49 33.87
CA ASP A 57 -23.11 -9.17 33.30
C ASP A 57 -21.96 -8.20 33.60
N LEU A 58 -22.01 -7.02 32.97
CA LEU A 58 -21.01 -5.96 33.12
C LEU A 58 -20.96 -5.38 34.54
N LYS A 59 -22.09 -5.33 35.26
CA LYS A 59 -22.15 -4.74 36.61
C LYS A 59 -21.43 -5.63 37.63
N GLU A 60 -21.56 -6.95 37.51
CA GLU A 60 -20.82 -7.89 38.34
C GLU A 60 -19.32 -7.86 38.00
N MET A 61 -18.97 -7.70 36.73
CA MET A 61 -17.57 -7.53 36.33
C MET A 61 -16.94 -6.28 36.96
N GLU A 62 -17.65 -5.14 36.97
CA GLU A 62 -17.16 -3.89 37.56
C GLU A 62 -16.80 -4.04 39.04
N LYS A 63 -17.56 -4.84 39.80
CA LYS A 63 -17.28 -5.14 41.21
C LYS A 63 -16.02 -6.01 41.41
N LEU A 64 -15.63 -6.76 40.38
CA LEU A 64 -14.51 -7.71 40.40
C LEU A 64 -13.24 -7.16 39.74
N LEU A 65 -13.24 -5.88 39.33
CA LEU A 65 -12.09 -5.27 38.64
C LEU A 65 -10.76 -5.44 39.38
N PRO A 66 -10.65 -5.22 40.71
CA PRO A 66 -9.37 -5.42 41.42
C PRO A 66 -8.85 -6.86 41.32
N GLN A 67 -9.75 -7.84 41.33
CA GLN A 67 -9.41 -9.26 41.21
C GLN A 67 -9.01 -9.60 39.77
N ILE A 68 -9.75 -9.08 38.79
CA ILE A 68 -9.44 -9.23 37.36
C ILE A 68 -8.07 -8.63 37.04
N GLU A 69 -7.77 -7.43 37.54
CA GLU A 69 -6.46 -6.80 37.36
C GLU A 69 -5.33 -7.68 37.93
N PHE A 70 -5.52 -8.23 39.13
CA PHE A 70 -4.53 -9.08 39.78
C PHE A 70 -4.25 -10.38 39.00
N ILE A 71 -5.29 -11.07 38.51
CA ILE A 71 -5.11 -12.33 37.79
C ILE A 71 -4.62 -12.14 36.35
N MET A 72 -4.85 -10.97 35.77
CA MET A 72 -4.43 -10.64 34.41
C MET A 72 -3.02 -10.03 34.33
N GLU A 73 -2.37 -9.73 35.46
CA GLU A 73 -1.06 -9.05 35.48
C GLU A 73 0.01 -9.81 34.70
N ASP A 74 0.05 -11.14 34.78
CA ASP A 74 1.06 -11.94 34.08
C ASP A 74 0.83 -11.92 32.54
N LEU A 75 -0.42 -11.72 32.12
CA LEU A 75 -0.80 -11.55 30.71
C LEU A 75 -0.63 -10.08 30.26
N PHE A 76 -0.60 -9.12 31.17
CA PHE A 76 -0.54 -7.68 30.91
C PHE A 76 0.54 -7.02 31.77
N SER A 77 1.77 -7.53 31.65
CA SER A 77 2.91 -7.07 32.46
C SER A 77 3.03 -5.55 32.42
N SER A 78 2.95 -4.92 33.59
CA SER A 78 3.08 -3.47 33.75
C SER A 78 4.40 -2.92 33.20
N VAL A 79 5.48 -3.70 33.21
CA VAL A 79 6.80 -3.32 32.66
C VAL A 79 6.74 -3.15 31.13
N LEU A 80 5.86 -3.89 30.45
CA LEU A 80 5.69 -3.85 28.99
C LEU A 80 4.57 -2.91 28.54
N GLY A 81 3.78 -2.38 29.47
CA GLY A 81 2.53 -1.67 29.19
C GLY A 81 2.65 -0.39 28.36
N ASN A 82 3.83 0.22 28.28
CA ASN A 82 4.09 1.40 27.42
C ASN A 82 4.58 1.03 26.03
N ASN A 83 5.03 -0.20 25.81
CA ASN A 83 5.56 -0.67 24.53
C ASN A 83 4.56 -1.59 23.81
N GLU A 84 3.97 -2.55 24.48
CA GLU A 84 3.01 -3.47 23.83
C GLU A 84 1.66 -2.80 23.62
N ILE A 85 1.02 -3.10 22.48
CA ILE A 85 -0.36 -2.71 22.21
C ILE A 85 -1.21 -3.96 22.37
N LYS A 86 -1.78 -4.13 23.56
CA LYS A 86 -2.52 -5.32 23.95
C LYS A 86 -3.81 -4.97 24.68
N ALA A 87 -4.87 -5.73 24.39
CA ALA A 87 -6.14 -5.65 25.10
C ALA A 87 -6.76 -7.05 25.27
N ALA A 88 -7.59 -7.22 26.30
CA ALA A 88 -8.42 -8.39 26.50
C ALA A 88 -9.88 -7.99 26.33
N SER A 89 -10.60 -8.75 25.52
CA SER A 89 -11.99 -8.48 25.17
C SER A 89 -12.87 -9.68 25.42
N PHE A 90 -14.16 -9.39 25.46
CA PHE A 90 -15.13 -10.43 25.14
C PHE A 90 -14.90 -10.84 23.67
N PRO A 91 -14.99 -12.13 23.36
CA PRO A 91 -14.95 -12.62 21.98
C PRO A 91 -15.97 -11.87 21.12
N PHE A 92 -15.58 -11.45 19.91
CA PHE A 92 -16.47 -10.81 18.94
C PHE A 92 -17.18 -9.52 19.43
N GLN A 93 -16.60 -8.82 20.41
CA GLN A 93 -17.11 -7.54 20.90
C GLN A 93 -15.97 -6.54 21.07
N ASP A 94 -16.24 -5.27 20.76
CA ASP A 94 -15.27 -4.17 20.89
C ASP A 94 -15.21 -3.59 22.31
N SER A 95 -15.62 -4.39 23.30
CA SER A 95 -15.55 -4.02 24.71
C SER A 95 -14.34 -4.69 25.36
N PHE A 96 -13.39 -3.86 25.79
CA PHE A 96 -12.14 -4.29 26.40
C PHE A 96 -12.18 -4.06 27.91
N PHE A 97 -11.99 -5.13 28.69
CA PHE A 97 -12.00 -5.05 30.15
C PHE A 97 -10.59 -4.91 30.75
N LYS A 98 -9.53 -5.19 29.99
CA LYS A 98 -8.13 -4.96 30.38
C LYS A 98 -7.32 -4.54 29.15
N SER A 99 -6.42 -3.58 29.31
CA SER A 99 -5.54 -3.14 28.23
C SER A 99 -4.25 -2.50 28.77
N THR A 100 -3.24 -2.51 27.92
CA THR A 100 -1.95 -1.82 28.11
C THR A 100 -2.10 -0.31 28.06
N GLN A 101 -1.15 0.41 28.65
CA GLN A 101 -1.15 1.87 28.65
C GLN A 101 -0.99 2.44 27.23
N ARG A 102 -0.17 1.80 26.39
CA ARG A 102 0.01 2.19 24.98
C ARG A 102 -1.30 2.10 24.20
N TYR A 103 -2.07 1.02 24.36
CA TYR A 103 -3.40 0.89 23.75
C TYR A 103 -4.34 2.01 24.19
N LYS A 104 -4.43 2.29 25.50
CA LYS A 104 -5.26 3.37 26.04
C LYS A 104 -4.88 4.73 25.45
N ASN A 105 -3.59 5.00 25.28
CA ASN A 105 -3.10 6.24 24.69
C ASN A 105 -3.51 6.35 23.20
N ILE A 106 -3.40 5.27 22.43
CA ILE A 106 -3.80 5.22 21.01
C ILE A 106 -5.29 5.53 20.86
N ILE A 107 -6.16 4.81 21.58
CA ILE A 107 -7.61 5.02 21.49
C ILE A 107 -8.02 6.40 22.00
N LYS A 108 -7.42 6.88 23.09
CA LYS A 108 -7.66 8.24 23.59
C LYS A 108 -7.30 9.31 22.56
N THR A 109 -6.25 9.08 21.77
CA THR A 109 -5.79 9.99 20.73
C THR A 109 -6.75 10.03 19.54
N ALA A 110 -7.35 8.88 19.19
CA ALA A 110 -8.30 8.77 18.09
C ALA A 110 -9.60 9.58 18.31
N GLY A 111 -9.94 9.88 19.56
CA GLY A 111 -11.11 10.67 19.95
C GLY A 111 -12.22 9.84 20.57
N LYS A 112 -13.19 10.51 21.21
CA LYS A 112 -14.28 9.84 21.95
C LYS A 112 -15.31 9.16 21.05
N ASP A 113 -15.44 9.62 19.81
CA ASP A 113 -16.41 9.12 18.84
C ASP A 113 -15.82 8.06 17.90
N PHE A 114 -14.57 7.65 18.13
CA PHE A 114 -13.91 6.63 17.32
C PHE A 114 -14.46 5.23 17.69
N ASP A 115 -15.08 4.55 16.73
CA ASP A 115 -15.42 3.13 16.84
C ASP A 115 -14.32 2.28 16.19
N LEU A 116 -13.96 1.19 16.87
CA LEU A 116 -12.90 0.31 16.43
C LEU A 116 -13.49 -0.77 15.54
N GLU A 117 -13.19 -0.74 14.23
CA GLU A 117 -13.76 -1.67 13.25
C GLU A 117 -12.69 -2.35 12.41
N LEU A 118 -12.80 -3.67 12.24
CA LEU A 118 -11.90 -4.44 11.38
C LEU A 118 -12.07 -4.01 9.92
N MET A 119 -10.94 -3.76 9.26
CA MET A 119 -10.94 -3.37 7.86
C MET A 119 -11.43 -4.53 6.97
N ASN A 120 -12.34 -4.23 6.05
CA ASN A 120 -12.90 -5.17 5.07
C ASN A 120 -13.43 -6.45 5.74
N PHE A 121 -14.23 -6.30 6.80
CA PHE A 121 -14.77 -7.44 7.52
C PHE A 121 -16.28 -7.28 7.76
N SER A 122 -17.10 -8.13 7.14
CA SER A 122 -18.56 -8.04 7.21
C SER A 122 -19.15 -8.83 8.38
N ASP A 123 -20.42 -8.57 8.71
CA ASP A 123 -21.17 -9.34 9.72
C ASP A 123 -21.25 -10.84 9.37
N ASP A 124 -21.39 -11.17 8.09
CA ASP A 124 -21.38 -12.57 7.62
C ASP A 124 -20.01 -13.22 7.83
N GLU A 125 -18.92 -12.49 7.60
CA GLU A 125 -17.57 -12.97 7.86
C GLU A 125 -17.32 -13.19 9.36
N TYR A 126 -17.91 -12.36 10.24
CA TYR A 126 -17.88 -12.61 11.68
C TYR A 126 -18.60 -13.91 12.04
N TYR A 127 -19.77 -14.14 11.45
CA TYR A 127 -20.54 -15.34 11.67
C TYR A 127 -19.76 -16.60 11.25
N ILE A 128 -19.24 -16.59 10.03
CA ILE A 128 -18.44 -17.70 9.47
C ILE A 128 -17.18 -17.93 10.30
N MET A 129 -16.53 -16.87 10.78
CA MET A 129 -15.40 -16.98 11.71
C MET A 129 -15.82 -17.68 13.02
N GLY A 130 -16.97 -17.32 13.60
CA GLY A 130 -17.54 -18.01 14.77
C GLY A 130 -17.74 -19.50 14.53
N CYS A 131 -18.36 -19.87 13.41
CA CYS A 131 -18.54 -21.27 12.99
C CYS A 131 -17.21 -22.00 12.80
N SER A 132 -16.23 -21.35 12.15
CA SER A 132 -14.91 -21.91 11.89
C SER A 132 -14.16 -22.22 13.19
N ILE A 133 -14.28 -21.35 14.21
CA ILE A 133 -13.71 -21.62 15.53
C ILE A 133 -14.38 -22.83 16.18
N ILE A 134 -15.70 -22.99 16.08
CA ILE A 134 -16.40 -24.19 16.60
C ILE A 134 -15.89 -25.46 15.91
N LEU A 135 -15.78 -25.44 14.58
CA LEU A 135 -15.24 -26.56 13.79
C LEU A 135 -13.81 -26.93 14.20
N GLY A 136 -12.96 -25.94 14.44
CA GLY A 136 -11.58 -26.17 14.87
C GLY A 136 -11.45 -26.65 16.31
N VAL A 137 -12.06 -25.93 17.26
CA VAL A 137 -11.85 -26.17 18.70
C VAL A 137 -12.63 -27.38 19.20
N TYR A 138 -13.88 -27.57 18.76
CA TYR A 138 -14.74 -28.65 19.26
C TYR A 138 -14.59 -29.93 18.43
N TYR A 139 -14.57 -29.82 17.09
CA TYR A 139 -14.52 -30.99 16.20
C TYR A 139 -13.11 -31.35 15.72
N GLY A 140 -12.12 -30.46 15.86
CA GLY A 140 -10.75 -30.71 15.41
C GLY A 140 -10.55 -30.61 13.88
N TYR A 141 -11.50 -30.02 13.15
CA TYR A 141 -11.33 -29.80 11.71
C TYR A 141 -10.36 -28.65 11.44
N ASN A 142 -9.48 -28.81 10.45
CA ASN A 142 -8.54 -27.76 10.05
C ASN A 142 -9.22 -26.80 9.07
N ILE A 143 -9.82 -25.73 9.60
CA ILE A 143 -10.46 -24.66 8.82
C ILE A 143 -9.53 -23.45 8.81
N ASP A 144 -8.93 -23.13 7.67
CA ASP A 144 -8.03 -21.98 7.56
C ASP A 144 -8.78 -20.71 7.12
N PHE A 145 -9.28 -19.97 8.11
CA PHE A 145 -9.88 -18.65 7.91
C PHE A 145 -8.83 -17.52 8.04
N ARG A 146 -7.54 -17.84 8.17
CA ARG A 146 -6.52 -16.85 8.54
C ARG A 146 -6.22 -15.93 7.38
N ARG A 147 -6.66 -14.67 7.51
CA ARG A 147 -6.12 -13.53 6.79
C ARG A 147 -5.59 -12.49 7.77
N PRO A 148 -4.63 -11.64 7.36
CA PRO A 148 -4.20 -10.53 8.21
C PRO A 148 -5.37 -9.59 8.52
N PHE A 149 -5.63 -9.35 9.80
CA PHE A 149 -6.62 -8.40 10.27
C PHE A 149 -5.97 -7.06 10.55
N TYR A 150 -6.66 -5.97 10.19
CA TYR A 150 -6.15 -4.62 10.38
C TYR A 150 -7.21 -3.72 11.02
N TYR A 151 -6.77 -2.86 11.93
CA TYR A 151 -7.51 -1.67 12.36
C TYR A 151 -6.88 -0.42 11.74
N LYS A 152 -7.71 0.53 11.30
CA LYS A 152 -7.26 1.89 10.95
C LYS A 152 -7.64 2.85 12.06
N ILE A 153 -6.63 3.46 12.69
CA ILE A 153 -6.83 4.35 13.83
C ILE A 153 -6.11 5.68 13.55
N PRO A 154 -6.80 6.83 13.60
CA PRO A 154 -6.15 8.13 13.42
C PRO A 154 -5.23 8.46 14.60
N ASP A 155 -4.08 9.06 14.32
CA ASP A 155 -3.20 9.60 15.34
C ASP A 155 -3.53 11.07 15.69
N ALA A 156 -2.71 11.69 16.54
CA ALA A 156 -2.92 13.04 17.04
C ALA A 156 -2.89 14.11 15.92
N ASN A 157 -2.25 13.80 14.80
CA ASN A 157 -2.16 14.67 13.63
C ASN A 157 -3.29 14.41 12.62
N GLY A 158 -4.15 13.41 12.87
CA GLY A 158 -5.19 12.94 11.96
C GLY A 158 -4.69 11.98 10.89
N ILE A 159 -3.44 11.50 10.97
CA ILE A 159 -2.89 10.52 10.03
C ILE A 159 -3.42 9.14 10.40
N LEU A 160 -4.03 8.44 9.44
CA LEU A 160 -4.53 7.09 9.63
C LEU A 160 -3.37 6.10 9.78
N ARG A 161 -3.33 5.41 10.92
CA ARG A 161 -2.37 4.36 11.22
C ARG A 161 -2.99 2.99 11.00
N SER A 162 -2.21 2.10 10.38
CA SER A 162 -2.61 0.72 10.14
C SER A 162 -2.00 -0.18 11.21
N TYR A 163 -2.85 -0.85 11.97
CA TYR A 163 -2.43 -1.79 13.01
C TYR A 163 -2.83 -3.20 12.62
N ARG A 164 -1.84 -4.09 12.42
CA ARG A 164 -2.08 -5.52 12.24
C ARG A 164 -2.46 -6.13 13.57
N VAL A 165 -3.50 -6.96 13.59
CA VAL A 165 -4.03 -7.57 14.81
C VAL A 165 -3.85 -9.08 14.80
N LEU A 166 -3.45 -9.61 15.94
CA LEU A 166 -3.40 -11.04 16.24
C LEU A 166 -4.29 -11.33 17.44
N TYR A 167 -5.29 -12.19 17.25
CA TYR A 167 -6.13 -12.70 18.33
C TYR A 167 -5.55 -14.01 18.87
N ASN A 168 -5.35 -14.08 20.17
CA ASN A 168 -5.06 -15.29 20.92
C ASN A 168 -6.34 -15.74 21.63
N ALA A 169 -6.77 -16.95 21.30
CA ALA A 169 -7.98 -17.58 21.81
C ALA A 169 -7.66 -18.80 22.70
N ASP A 170 -6.48 -18.87 23.32
CA ASP A 170 -6.09 -20.02 24.16
C ASP A 170 -6.92 -20.13 25.45
N PHE A 171 -7.57 -19.02 25.86
CA PHE A 171 -8.35 -18.93 27.10
C PHE A 171 -9.86 -19.12 26.90
N ILE A 172 -10.24 -19.91 25.89
CA ILE A 172 -11.65 -20.12 25.52
C ILE A 172 -12.07 -21.59 25.70
N GLU A 173 -13.36 -21.78 25.93
CA GLU A 173 -14.03 -23.06 25.98
C GLU A 173 -15.33 -22.96 25.19
N ILE A 174 -15.57 -23.95 24.33
CA ILE A 174 -16.78 -24.03 23.50
C ILE A 174 -17.56 -25.26 23.91
N GLU A 175 -18.82 -25.05 24.27
CA GLU A 175 -19.72 -26.11 24.73
C GLU A 175 -20.97 -26.17 23.85
N LYS A 176 -21.41 -27.38 23.56
CA LYS A 176 -22.62 -27.66 22.80
C LYS A 176 -23.86 -27.35 23.63
N THR A 177 -24.85 -26.65 23.05
CA THR A 177 -26.17 -26.49 23.70
C THR A 177 -27.17 -27.52 23.17
N LYS A 178 -28.41 -27.49 23.70
CA LYS A 178 -29.50 -28.35 23.21
C LYS A 178 -29.96 -28.02 21.80
N SER A 179 -29.75 -26.79 21.32
CA SER A 179 -30.12 -26.36 19.96
C SER A 179 -28.97 -26.50 18.95
N ALA A 180 -27.80 -26.97 19.38
CA ALA A 180 -26.69 -27.25 18.48
C ALA A 180 -26.96 -28.49 17.62
N ILE A 181 -26.76 -28.32 16.33
CA ILE A 181 -26.72 -29.41 15.37
C ILE A 181 -25.33 -30.05 15.43
N ASP A 182 -25.28 -31.38 15.32
CA ASP A 182 -24.01 -32.10 15.22
C ASP A 182 -23.50 -32.03 13.78
N ILE A 183 -22.20 -31.78 13.61
CA ILE A 183 -21.60 -31.53 12.29
C ILE A 183 -20.79 -32.74 11.85
N THR A 184 -21.19 -33.34 10.72
CA THR A 184 -20.44 -34.43 10.10
C THR A 184 -19.34 -33.90 9.17
N LYS A 185 -18.52 -34.81 8.63
CA LYS A 185 -17.48 -34.43 7.67
C LYS A 185 -18.07 -33.92 6.36
N GLU A 186 -19.14 -34.56 5.88
CA GLU A 186 -19.85 -34.17 4.65
C GLU A 186 -20.44 -32.76 4.78
N ASP A 187 -20.94 -32.41 5.97
CA ASP A 187 -21.41 -31.05 6.26
C ASP A 187 -20.27 -30.03 6.17
N VAL A 188 -19.07 -30.37 6.66
CA VAL A 188 -17.89 -29.51 6.53
C VAL A 188 -17.52 -29.33 5.06
N ASP A 189 -17.51 -30.40 4.26
CA ASP A 189 -17.19 -30.32 2.83
C ASP A 189 -18.15 -29.36 2.10
N VAL A 190 -19.45 -29.45 2.38
CA VAL A 190 -20.47 -28.52 1.82
C VAL A 190 -20.22 -27.07 2.25
N LEU A 191 -19.88 -26.85 3.53
CA LEU A 191 -19.61 -25.50 4.05
C LEU A 191 -18.34 -24.89 3.42
N LEU A 192 -17.29 -25.68 3.23
CA LEU A 192 -16.05 -25.26 2.58
C LEU A 192 -16.28 -24.87 1.11
N GLU A 193 -17.16 -25.58 0.40
CA GLU A 193 -17.57 -25.22 -0.97
C GLU A 193 -18.54 -24.02 -1.03
N SER A 194 -19.09 -23.61 0.11
CA SER A 194 -20.17 -22.61 0.19
C SER A 194 -19.81 -21.40 1.06
N PHE A 195 -18.55 -20.95 1.02
CA PHE A 195 -18.05 -19.86 1.88
C PHE A 195 -18.95 -18.60 1.87
N ASN A 196 -19.36 -18.14 0.68
CA ASN A 196 -20.17 -16.91 0.55
C ASN A 196 -21.67 -17.10 0.83
N ASP A 197 -22.14 -18.32 1.12
CA ASP A 197 -23.55 -18.62 1.37
C ASP A 197 -23.83 -18.74 2.86
N ILE A 198 -24.03 -17.57 3.51
CA ILE A 198 -24.28 -17.49 4.94
C ILE A 198 -25.49 -18.31 5.40
N SER A 199 -26.47 -18.55 4.51
CA SER A 199 -27.68 -19.31 4.85
C SER A 199 -27.35 -20.75 5.21
N LYS A 200 -26.41 -21.38 4.49
CA LYS A 200 -25.94 -22.75 4.79
C LYS A 200 -25.18 -22.81 6.12
N TRP A 201 -24.37 -21.80 6.42
CA TRP A 201 -23.71 -21.69 7.71
C TRP A 201 -24.73 -21.55 8.85
N LYS A 202 -25.76 -20.70 8.67
CA LYS A 202 -26.85 -20.51 9.64
C LYS A 202 -27.72 -21.75 9.83
N GLU A 203 -27.90 -22.55 8.78
CA GLU A 203 -28.60 -23.84 8.86
C GLU A 203 -27.85 -24.83 9.76
N LYS A 204 -26.52 -24.91 9.63
CA LYS A 204 -25.68 -25.84 10.40
C LYS A 204 -25.30 -25.34 11.79
N PHE A 205 -25.21 -24.03 11.98
CA PHE A 205 -24.84 -23.40 13.25
C PHE A 205 -25.90 -22.40 13.72
N PRO A 206 -27.15 -22.80 14.01
CA PRO A 206 -28.22 -21.84 14.34
C PRO A 206 -27.80 -20.78 15.38
N PRO A 207 -28.32 -19.54 15.32
CA PRO A 207 -27.97 -18.51 16.28
C PRO A 207 -28.11 -18.97 17.74
N LYS A 208 -27.10 -18.63 18.56
CA LYS A 208 -26.97 -19.00 19.98
C LYS A 208 -27.02 -20.52 20.26
N SER A 209 -26.72 -21.35 19.27
CA SER A 209 -26.71 -22.80 19.43
C SER A 209 -25.47 -23.32 20.17
N TRP A 210 -24.44 -22.51 20.36
CA TRP A 210 -23.22 -22.89 21.07
C TRP A 210 -22.91 -21.92 22.20
N ASN A 211 -22.33 -22.40 23.29
CA ASN A 211 -21.84 -21.55 24.38
C ASN A 211 -20.35 -21.29 24.20
N PHE A 212 -19.96 -20.04 24.29
CA PHE A 212 -18.57 -19.61 24.33
C PHE A 212 -18.26 -19.05 25.71
N LYS A 213 -17.30 -19.65 26.40
CA LYS A 213 -16.84 -19.22 27.72
C LYS A 213 -15.38 -18.83 27.64
N GLY A 214 -15.01 -17.63 28.08
CA GLY A 214 -13.60 -17.24 28.07
C GLY A 214 -13.38 -15.78 27.76
N PHE A 215 -12.15 -15.47 27.37
CA PHE A 215 -11.75 -14.18 26.83
C PHE A 215 -10.73 -14.36 25.71
N VAL A 216 -10.60 -13.32 24.88
CA VAL A 216 -9.60 -13.26 23.80
C VAL A 216 -8.62 -12.15 24.12
N ILE A 217 -7.35 -12.40 23.83
CA ILE A 217 -6.30 -11.38 23.89
C ILE A 217 -6.01 -10.93 22.47
N LEU A 218 -6.06 -9.63 22.23
CA LEU A 218 -5.57 -9.05 20.98
C LEU A 218 -4.21 -8.41 21.22
N ASN A 219 -3.30 -8.62 20.27
CA ASN A 219 -2.04 -7.91 20.15
C ASN A 219 -2.04 -7.13 18.83
N MET A 220 -1.64 -5.86 18.87
CA MET A 220 -1.57 -4.99 17.71
C MET A 220 -0.13 -4.57 17.41
N PHE A 221 0.19 -4.51 16.13
CA PHE A 221 1.48 -4.05 15.64
C PHE A 221 1.23 -2.91 14.64
N ASP A 222 1.87 -1.77 14.87
CA ASP A 222 1.85 -0.69 13.89
C ASP A 222 2.63 -1.13 12.64
N VAL A 223 1.91 -1.29 11.55
CA VAL A 223 2.40 -1.68 10.22
C VAL A 223 2.12 -0.58 9.20
N THR A 224 1.96 0.67 9.67
CA THR A 224 1.62 1.80 8.81
C THR A 224 2.62 1.92 7.66
N LEU A 225 3.92 1.81 7.94
CA LEU A 225 4.97 1.85 6.91
C LEU A 225 4.79 0.76 5.85
N ASP A 226 4.58 -0.50 6.26
CA ASP A 226 4.38 -1.62 5.33
C ASP A 226 3.13 -1.40 4.46
N THR A 227 2.03 -0.95 5.08
CA THR A 227 0.79 -0.66 4.34
C THR A 227 0.97 0.52 3.39
N SER A 228 1.63 1.60 3.80
CA SER A 228 1.92 2.76 2.93
C SER A 228 2.78 2.37 1.74
N ILE A 229 3.76 1.47 1.90
CA ILE A 229 4.57 0.96 0.77
C ILE A 229 3.72 0.09 -0.16
N SER A 230 2.81 -0.72 0.37
CA SER A 230 1.89 -1.53 -0.44
C SER A 230 0.90 -0.66 -1.22
N ASP A 231 0.35 0.36 -0.57
CA ASP A 231 -0.56 1.33 -1.17
C ASP A 231 0.17 2.14 -2.25
N PHE A 232 1.44 2.53 -2.00
CA PHE A 232 2.32 3.16 -2.99
C PHE A 232 2.45 2.32 -4.25
N LYS A 233 2.83 1.04 -4.11
CA LYS A 233 2.98 0.12 -5.25
C LYS A 233 1.68 0.00 -6.04
N THR A 234 0.56 -0.13 -5.33
CA THR A 234 -0.77 -0.20 -5.96
C THR A 234 -1.08 1.06 -6.74
N GLY A 235 -0.87 2.24 -6.15
CA GLY A 235 -1.07 3.53 -6.79
C GLY A 235 -0.22 3.73 -8.06
N LEU A 236 1.01 3.19 -8.08
CA LEU A 236 1.89 3.25 -9.25
C LEU A 236 1.47 2.31 -10.41
N ILE A 237 0.64 1.29 -10.14
CA ILE A 237 0.16 0.30 -11.14
C ILE A 237 -1.08 0.81 -11.89
N ILE A 238 -1.88 1.69 -11.29
CA ILE A 238 -3.14 2.17 -11.87
C ILE A 238 -2.82 3.09 -13.07
N ASN A 239 -2.82 2.49 -14.28
CA ASN A 239 -2.54 3.09 -15.58
C ASN A 239 -3.80 3.69 -16.25
N ASP A 240 -4.75 4.24 -15.48
CA ASP A 240 -5.94 4.82 -16.09
C ASP A 240 -5.67 6.28 -16.48
N ASP A 241 -5.37 6.50 -17.77
CA ASP A 241 -5.30 7.82 -18.44
C ASP A 241 -6.57 8.68 -18.20
N LYS A 242 -7.66 8.10 -17.67
CA LYS A 242 -8.95 8.74 -17.36
C LYS A 242 -9.14 9.19 -15.91
N LYS A 243 -8.21 8.89 -14.98
CA LYS A 243 -8.33 9.22 -13.53
C LYS A 243 -7.21 10.13 -13.00
N ASN A 244 -6.57 10.90 -13.87
CA ASN A 244 -5.34 11.65 -13.55
C ASN A 244 -5.49 12.80 -12.53
N GLU A 245 -6.69 13.22 -12.13
CA GLU A 245 -6.84 14.35 -11.19
C GLU A 245 -6.56 13.99 -9.72
N ASN A 246 -6.75 12.71 -9.30
CA ASN A 246 -6.62 12.29 -7.90
C ASN A 246 -5.29 11.60 -7.55
N THR A 247 -4.48 11.19 -8.52
CA THR A 247 -3.30 10.33 -8.29
C THR A 247 -2.22 11.02 -7.43
N ASN A 248 -1.99 12.32 -7.58
CA ASN A 248 -1.00 13.02 -6.76
C ASN A 248 -1.44 13.19 -5.32
N ASN A 249 -2.74 13.42 -5.08
CA ASN A 249 -3.28 13.51 -3.73
C ASN A 249 -3.11 12.17 -3.01
N GLU A 250 -3.37 11.06 -3.70
CA GLU A 250 -3.16 9.71 -3.16
C GLU A 250 -1.68 9.46 -2.83
N LEU A 251 -0.75 9.81 -3.74
CA LEU A 251 0.68 9.70 -3.49
C LEU A 251 1.12 10.58 -2.32
N GLU A 252 0.67 11.82 -2.25
CA GLU A 252 1.01 12.73 -1.17
C GLU A 252 0.54 12.19 0.19
N GLU A 253 -0.69 11.65 0.29
CA GLU A 253 -1.19 10.99 1.50
C GLU A 253 -0.33 9.79 1.93
N ILE A 254 0.15 9.00 0.97
CA ILE A 254 1.06 7.89 1.24
C ILE A 254 2.37 8.41 1.85
N PHE A 255 2.96 9.47 1.29
CA PHE A 255 4.19 10.06 1.84
C PHE A 255 3.97 10.74 3.20
N ARG A 256 2.84 11.42 3.39
CA ARG A 256 2.43 11.99 4.70
C ARG A 256 2.36 10.90 5.76
N SER A 257 1.79 9.74 5.44
CA SER A 257 1.75 8.58 6.33
C SER A 257 3.13 7.95 6.58
N LEU A 258 3.93 7.76 5.52
CA LEU A 258 5.28 7.19 5.59
C LEU A 258 6.22 8.05 6.46
N PHE A 259 6.16 9.37 6.31
CA PHE A 259 6.98 10.31 7.08
C PHE A 259 6.37 10.69 8.41
N ASN A 260 5.08 10.46 8.61
CA ASN A 260 4.29 10.98 9.72
C ASN A 260 4.29 12.51 9.78
N LEU A 261 4.01 13.15 8.65
CA LEU A 261 4.04 14.60 8.50
C LEU A 261 2.81 15.05 7.74
N LYS A 262 1.87 15.73 8.41
CA LYS A 262 0.59 16.14 7.83
C LYS A 262 0.75 17.15 6.71
N ASP A 263 1.66 18.11 6.87
CA ASP A 263 1.85 19.23 5.93
C ASP A 263 2.92 18.93 4.88
N LEU A 264 3.36 17.66 4.78
CA LEU A 264 4.32 17.23 3.75
C LEU A 264 3.68 17.32 2.37
N ARG A 265 4.46 17.86 1.42
CA ARG A 265 4.12 17.87 0.01
C ARG A 265 5.20 17.21 -0.84
N ILE A 266 4.79 16.71 -2.00
CA ILE A 266 5.67 16.08 -2.98
C ILE A 266 5.68 16.88 -4.29
N GLY A 267 6.82 16.87 -4.96
CA GLY A 267 7.02 17.56 -6.23
C GLY A 267 7.98 16.81 -7.14
N PHE A 268 7.94 17.16 -8.41
CA PHE A 268 8.76 16.53 -9.44
C PHE A 268 9.23 17.56 -10.46
N SER A 269 10.51 17.47 -10.83
CA SER A 269 11.10 18.20 -11.94
C SER A 269 11.64 17.20 -12.97
N ASN A 270 11.25 17.33 -14.23
CA ASN A 270 11.85 16.56 -15.31
C ASN A 270 13.25 17.10 -15.62
N TYR A 271 14.21 16.25 -15.97
CA TYR A 271 15.51 16.70 -16.44
C TYR A 271 15.65 16.39 -17.93
N ILE A 272 15.99 17.40 -18.72
CA ILE A 272 16.30 17.30 -20.15
C ILE A 272 17.82 17.38 -20.29
N GLU A 273 18.43 16.24 -20.62
CA GLU A 273 19.89 16.12 -20.73
C GLU A 273 20.44 16.99 -21.86
N GLU A 274 19.73 17.09 -22.98
CA GLU A 274 20.14 17.86 -24.16
C GLU A 274 20.14 19.37 -23.94
N GLU A 275 19.30 19.86 -23.02
CA GLU A 275 19.13 21.29 -22.73
C GLU A 275 19.79 21.71 -21.41
N GLU A 276 20.36 20.75 -20.67
CA GLU A 276 20.91 20.97 -19.32
C GLU A 276 19.89 21.69 -18.40
N ALA A 277 18.60 21.36 -18.58
CA ALA A 277 17.49 22.09 -17.97
C ALA A 277 16.57 21.20 -17.14
N LEU A 278 16.02 21.80 -16.09
CA LEU A 278 14.93 21.24 -15.30
C LEU A 278 13.62 21.84 -15.82
N GLU A 279 12.67 20.97 -16.13
CA GLU A 279 11.35 21.35 -16.67
C GLU A 279 10.21 20.88 -15.77
N ARG A 280 9.11 21.62 -15.83
CA ARG A 280 7.85 21.18 -15.23
C ARG A 280 7.28 20.00 -16.01
N ILE A 281 6.76 19.02 -15.28
CA ILE A 281 6.00 17.93 -15.89
C ILE A 281 4.65 18.50 -16.35
N PRO A 282 4.25 18.35 -17.62
CA PRO A 282 3.00 18.89 -18.17
C PRO A 282 1.79 18.03 -17.75
N VAL A 283 1.66 17.76 -16.46
CA VAL A 283 0.57 16.99 -15.85
C VAL A 283 -0.08 17.88 -14.80
N LYS A 284 -1.41 18.00 -14.86
CA LYS A 284 -2.18 18.76 -13.86
C LYS A 284 -1.85 18.26 -12.44
N ASN A 285 -1.73 19.19 -11.50
CA ASN A 285 -1.46 18.94 -10.08
C ASN A 285 -0.08 18.37 -9.73
N ILE A 286 0.89 18.27 -10.65
CA ILE A 286 2.30 17.99 -10.30
C ILE A 286 3.04 19.34 -10.15
N GLU A 287 3.43 19.67 -8.92
CA GLU A 287 4.24 20.87 -8.65
C GLU A 287 5.75 20.55 -8.73
N SER A 288 6.53 21.57 -9.06
CA SER A 288 7.97 21.61 -8.80
C SER A 288 8.25 22.74 -7.81
N PHE A 289 8.95 22.44 -6.73
CA PHE A 289 9.43 23.36 -5.69
C PHE A 289 10.82 23.92 -6.01
N ILE A 290 11.54 23.30 -6.95
CA ILE A 290 12.82 23.79 -7.47
C ILE A 290 12.59 24.82 -8.60
N ILE A 291 11.59 24.64 -9.45
CA ILE A 291 11.35 25.52 -10.61
C ILE A 291 10.24 26.53 -10.28
N ASN A 292 10.61 27.81 -10.17
CA ASN A 292 9.78 28.86 -9.58
C ASN A 292 8.75 29.50 -10.53
N GLY A 293 7.72 28.77 -10.92
CA GLY A 293 6.69 29.31 -11.82
C GLY A 293 7.05 29.20 -13.30
N ASP A 294 8.35 29.20 -13.59
CA ASP A 294 8.91 29.04 -14.94
C ASP A 294 8.63 27.63 -15.49
N ASP A 295 8.47 27.54 -16.81
CA ASP A 295 8.29 26.27 -17.53
C ASP A 295 9.57 25.42 -17.52
N SER A 296 10.73 26.09 -17.59
CA SER A 296 12.05 25.49 -17.67
C SER A 296 13.09 26.40 -17.02
N LEU A 297 14.10 25.83 -16.37
CA LEU A 297 15.22 26.53 -15.75
C LEU A 297 16.51 25.74 -15.92
N HIS A 298 17.59 26.39 -16.36
CA HIS A 298 18.90 25.74 -16.47
C HIS A 298 19.37 25.25 -15.09
N TYR A 299 19.99 24.07 -15.00
CA TYR A 299 20.27 23.46 -13.68
C TYR A 299 21.17 24.33 -12.81
N THR A 300 22.07 25.14 -13.40
CA THR A 300 22.97 26.05 -12.68
C THR A 300 22.24 27.19 -11.98
N ASP A 301 21.07 27.56 -12.49
CA ASP A 301 20.24 28.62 -11.92
C ASP A 301 19.28 28.07 -10.85
N ALA A 302 19.05 26.75 -10.86
CA ALA A 302 18.22 26.03 -9.90
C ALA A 302 19.04 25.48 -8.71
N LEU A 303 20.27 25.01 -8.95
CA LEU A 303 21.06 24.21 -8.03
C LEU A 303 22.45 24.82 -7.80
N CYS A 304 23.02 24.61 -6.63
CA CYS A 304 24.42 24.94 -6.37
C CYS A 304 25.34 23.75 -6.70
N SER A 305 26.66 23.99 -6.74
CA SER A 305 27.66 22.95 -7.00
C SER A 305 27.55 21.73 -6.08
N ARG A 306 27.18 21.95 -4.81
CA ARG A 306 26.98 20.87 -3.83
C ARG A 306 25.71 20.06 -4.12
N SER A 307 24.57 20.70 -4.37
CA SER A 307 23.34 19.98 -4.68
C SER A 307 23.45 19.28 -6.03
N TYR A 308 24.10 19.89 -7.01
CA TYR A 308 24.40 19.25 -8.29
C TYR A 308 25.28 18.00 -8.12
N ALA A 309 26.38 18.09 -7.37
CA ALA A 309 27.24 16.93 -7.13
C ALA A 309 26.49 15.80 -6.41
N ALA A 310 25.72 16.11 -5.38
CA ALA A 310 24.91 15.12 -4.67
C ALA A 310 23.90 14.43 -5.62
N LEU A 311 23.13 15.22 -6.38
CA LEU A 311 22.02 14.70 -7.19
C LEU A 311 22.48 14.02 -8.49
N PHE A 312 23.43 14.61 -9.22
CA PHE A 312 23.79 14.18 -10.58
C PHE A 312 25.06 13.33 -10.64
N LYS A 313 26.00 13.50 -9.69
CA LYS A 313 27.27 12.75 -9.70
C LYS A 313 27.24 11.56 -8.74
N ASN A 314 26.75 11.79 -7.52
CA ASN A 314 26.78 10.79 -6.45
C ASN A 314 25.47 10.00 -6.34
N ASN A 315 24.37 10.48 -6.92
CA ASN A 315 23.02 9.93 -6.78
C ASN A 315 22.59 9.80 -5.30
N GLU A 316 22.90 10.83 -4.52
CA GLU A 316 22.63 10.93 -3.08
C GLU A 316 21.40 11.82 -2.79
N PHE A 317 20.79 11.59 -1.63
CA PHE A 317 19.78 12.50 -1.09
C PHE A 317 20.41 13.85 -0.72
N TYR A 318 19.88 14.94 -1.28
CA TYR A 318 20.21 16.29 -0.87
C TYR A 318 19.16 16.80 0.13
N CYS A 319 19.53 16.83 1.42
CA CYS A 319 18.62 17.22 2.50
C CYS A 319 18.92 18.63 3.02
N VAL A 320 17.87 19.41 3.25
CA VAL A 320 17.91 20.73 3.87
C VAL A 320 16.99 20.71 5.07
N SER A 321 17.51 20.61 6.29
CA SER A 321 16.67 20.52 7.50
C SER A 321 16.19 21.87 8.04
N ASN A 322 16.79 22.97 7.61
CA ASN A 322 16.42 24.32 8.05
C ASN A 322 16.74 25.33 6.94
N VAL A 323 15.78 25.54 6.05
CA VAL A 323 15.93 26.43 4.88
C VAL A 323 16.23 27.85 5.34
N SER A 324 15.51 28.37 6.35
CA SER A 324 15.76 29.73 6.86
C SER A 324 17.19 29.95 7.36
N LYS A 325 17.78 28.96 8.04
CA LYS A 325 19.19 29.01 8.49
C LYS A 325 20.14 29.02 7.29
N TYR A 326 19.97 28.09 6.35
CA TYR A 326 20.89 27.96 5.23
C TYR A 326 20.78 29.12 4.23
N HIS A 327 19.59 29.67 4.02
CA HIS A 327 19.43 30.88 3.22
C HIS A 327 20.11 32.10 3.87
N LYS A 328 20.11 32.23 5.21
CA LYS A 328 20.87 33.31 5.89
C LYS A 328 22.37 33.17 5.72
N LEU A 329 22.89 31.93 5.72
CA LEU A 329 24.32 31.66 5.53
C LEU A 329 24.75 31.80 4.07
N TYR A 330 23.85 31.50 3.14
CA TYR A 330 24.10 31.54 1.69
C TYR A 330 22.95 32.28 0.98
N PRO A 331 22.89 33.62 1.07
CA PRO A 331 21.78 34.42 0.54
C PRO A 331 21.61 34.30 -0.99
N ASP A 332 22.72 34.14 -1.70
CA ASP A 332 22.76 34.02 -3.16
C ASP A 332 22.46 32.60 -3.67
N ASN A 333 22.25 31.63 -2.78
CA ASN A 333 21.88 30.27 -3.17
C ASN A 333 20.43 30.25 -3.69
N ALA A 334 20.27 30.02 -5.00
CA ALA A 334 18.99 30.02 -5.68
C ALA A 334 17.98 29.03 -5.06
N LEU A 335 18.40 27.79 -4.83
CA LEU A 335 17.56 26.74 -4.22
C LEU A 335 17.01 27.17 -2.86
N TYR A 336 17.86 27.65 -1.94
CA TYR A 336 17.41 28.06 -0.61
C TYR A 336 16.47 29.27 -0.66
N LYS A 337 16.73 30.22 -1.58
CA LYS A 337 15.86 31.37 -1.81
C LYS A 337 14.48 30.92 -2.29
N GLN A 338 14.42 30.02 -3.29
CA GLN A 338 13.18 29.49 -3.85
C GLN A 338 12.35 28.74 -2.81
N LEU A 339 12.96 27.81 -2.08
CA LEU A 339 12.29 27.06 -1.01
C LEU A 339 11.71 28.02 0.04
N LYS A 340 12.49 29.02 0.46
CA LYS A 340 12.05 30.00 1.46
C LYS A 340 10.88 30.85 0.96
N THR A 341 10.91 31.34 -0.28
CA THR A 341 9.82 32.14 -0.85
C THR A 341 8.49 31.38 -0.90
N ARG A 342 8.54 30.04 -0.95
CA ARG A 342 7.35 29.17 -0.88
C ARG A 342 6.96 28.72 0.52
N GLY A 343 7.58 29.27 1.55
CA GLY A 343 7.30 28.90 2.94
C GLY A 343 7.75 27.49 3.33
N ILE A 344 8.74 26.94 2.62
CA ILE A 344 9.32 25.63 2.93
C ILE A 344 10.48 25.82 3.90
N GLU A 345 10.51 25.03 4.98
CA GLU A 345 11.55 25.09 6.00
C GLU A 345 12.40 23.82 6.08
N SER A 346 11.95 22.71 5.50
CA SER A 346 12.80 21.55 5.27
C SER A 346 12.47 20.82 3.96
N ALA A 347 13.47 20.17 3.36
CA ALA A 347 13.35 19.50 2.07
C ALA A 347 14.29 18.27 1.95
N ILE A 348 13.85 17.26 1.20
CA ILE A 348 14.68 16.18 0.64
C ILE A 348 14.52 16.20 -0.87
N ILE A 349 15.63 16.29 -1.59
CA ILE A 349 15.66 16.23 -3.05
C ILE A 349 16.50 15.03 -3.45
N THR A 350 16.04 14.27 -4.44
CA THR A 350 16.75 13.10 -4.95
C THR A 350 16.63 13.00 -6.46
N ALA A 351 17.70 12.57 -7.13
CA ALA A 351 17.63 12.25 -8.54
C ALA A 351 16.97 10.87 -8.75
N MET A 352 16.14 10.79 -9.79
CA MET A 352 15.63 9.53 -10.32
C MET A 352 16.54 9.10 -11.46
N VAL A 353 17.22 7.97 -11.32
CA VAL A 353 18.27 7.53 -12.26
C VAL A 353 17.91 6.19 -12.85
N ASP A 354 17.93 6.08 -14.18
CA ASP A 354 17.83 4.81 -14.90
C ASP A 354 19.04 4.64 -15.82
N LYS A 355 19.71 3.48 -15.74
CA LYS A 355 20.91 3.14 -16.54
C LYS A 355 21.99 4.24 -16.58
N GLY A 356 22.20 4.92 -15.45
CA GLY A 356 23.18 5.99 -15.30
C GLY A 356 22.74 7.36 -15.82
N LYS A 357 21.51 7.50 -16.33
CA LYS A 357 20.93 8.77 -16.77
C LYS A 357 19.96 9.32 -15.74
N VAL A 358 20.09 10.60 -15.42
CA VAL A 358 19.14 11.31 -14.56
C VAL A 358 17.87 11.59 -15.37
N LEU A 359 16.74 11.06 -14.91
CA LEU A 359 15.43 11.26 -15.52
C LEU A 359 14.76 12.55 -15.01
N GLY A 360 15.10 12.98 -13.81
CA GLY A 360 14.45 14.09 -13.13
C GLY A 360 14.77 14.08 -11.64
N LEU A 361 14.23 15.07 -10.93
CA LEU A 361 14.36 15.23 -9.50
C LEU A 361 13.01 14.97 -8.84
N PHE A 362 13.03 14.16 -7.79
CA PHE A 362 11.92 13.98 -6.87
C PHE A 362 12.14 14.83 -5.63
N GLU A 363 11.09 15.53 -5.21
CA GLU A 363 11.15 16.61 -4.24
C GLU A 363 10.15 16.33 -3.13
N ILE A 364 10.61 16.39 -1.88
CA ILE A 364 9.76 16.26 -0.70
C ILE A 364 10.02 17.49 0.15
N VAL A 365 8.96 18.18 0.54
CA VAL A 365 9.06 19.47 1.23
C VAL A 365 8.12 19.53 2.42
N SER A 366 8.52 20.25 3.45
CA SER A 366 7.68 20.56 4.61
C SER A 366 7.82 22.04 5.00
N PRO A 367 6.74 22.69 5.46
CA PRO A 367 6.79 24.05 5.99
C PRO A 367 7.46 24.16 7.36
N ASN A 368 7.79 23.03 8.01
CA ASN A 368 8.43 23.04 9.34
C ASN A 368 9.91 22.70 9.28
N ILE A 369 10.65 23.25 10.25
CA ILE A 369 12.08 23.00 10.45
C ILE A 369 12.27 21.57 10.99
N ASN A 370 13.32 20.89 10.51
CA ASN A 370 13.77 19.54 10.89
C ASN A 370 12.84 18.37 10.53
N ASP A 371 11.62 18.64 10.06
CA ASP A 371 10.69 17.63 9.58
C ASP A 371 11.36 16.69 8.57
N LEU A 372 12.14 17.22 7.65
CA LEU A 372 12.89 16.45 6.65
C LEU A 372 14.40 16.59 6.89
N ASN A 373 15.10 15.46 6.98
CA ASN A 373 16.51 15.40 7.34
C ASN A 373 17.19 14.12 6.82
N THR A 374 18.51 14.02 6.99
CA THR A 374 19.29 12.89 6.48
C THR A 374 18.94 11.55 7.15
N ILE A 375 18.37 11.55 8.35
CA ILE A 375 17.98 10.31 9.05
C ILE A 375 16.74 9.74 8.39
N ASN A 376 15.66 10.54 8.29
CA ASN A 376 14.39 10.06 7.74
C ASN A 376 14.37 9.97 6.21
N ALA A 377 15.29 10.62 5.50
CA ALA A 377 15.50 10.41 4.06
C ALA A 377 15.80 8.94 3.71
N ASN A 378 16.37 8.15 4.64
CA ASN A 378 16.62 6.73 4.40
C ASN A 378 15.34 5.92 4.16
N LYS A 379 14.17 6.39 4.64
CA LYS A 379 12.87 5.76 4.34
C LYS A 379 12.59 5.67 2.84
N LEU A 380 13.19 6.54 2.03
CA LEU A 380 13.01 6.56 0.57
C LEU A 380 13.64 5.35 -0.11
N LYS A 381 14.66 4.72 0.48
CA LYS A 381 15.36 3.58 -0.15
C LYS A 381 14.43 2.43 -0.49
N ASP A 382 13.40 2.22 0.32
CA ASP A 382 12.44 1.12 0.14
C ASP A 382 11.37 1.41 -0.91
N ILE A 383 11.20 2.67 -1.32
CA ILE A 383 10.15 3.10 -2.26
C ILE A 383 10.70 3.64 -3.60
N MET A 384 11.92 4.18 -3.61
CA MET A 384 12.54 4.78 -4.80
C MET A 384 12.61 3.85 -6.01
N PRO A 385 12.95 2.55 -5.88
CA PRO A 385 12.99 1.66 -7.04
C PRO A 385 11.64 1.58 -7.78
N PHE A 386 10.53 1.48 -7.03
CA PHE A 386 9.19 1.41 -7.61
C PHE A 386 8.80 2.73 -8.30
N LEU A 387 9.18 3.87 -7.71
CA LEU A 387 8.94 5.18 -8.31
C LEU A 387 9.71 5.35 -9.62
N ILE A 388 10.99 4.99 -9.64
CA ILE A 388 11.85 5.05 -10.83
C ILE A 388 11.26 4.16 -11.93
N ASP A 389 10.88 2.92 -11.62
CA ASP A 389 10.26 2.00 -12.58
C ASP A 389 8.96 2.58 -13.18
N SER A 390 8.14 3.24 -12.36
CA SER A 390 6.92 3.91 -12.84
C SER A 390 7.23 5.07 -13.78
N VAL A 391 8.23 5.91 -13.44
CA VAL A 391 8.66 7.03 -14.29
C VAL A 391 9.27 6.55 -15.61
N VAL A 392 10.11 5.52 -15.57
CA VAL A 392 10.69 4.90 -16.78
C VAL A 392 9.59 4.39 -17.71
N ARG A 393 8.59 3.69 -17.15
CA ARG A 393 7.43 3.20 -17.91
C ARG A 393 6.66 4.35 -18.55
N ARG A 394 6.32 5.39 -17.78
CA ARG A 394 5.61 6.56 -18.28
C ARG A 394 6.39 7.32 -19.36
N LYS A 395 7.71 7.45 -19.21
CA LYS A 395 8.56 8.06 -20.25
C LYS A 395 8.53 7.24 -21.54
N LYS A 396 8.64 5.91 -21.43
CA LYS A 396 8.52 5.02 -22.59
C LYS A 396 7.15 5.14 -23.27
N ASP A 397 6.08 5.23 -22.49
CA ASP A 397 4.72 5.40 -23.03
C ASP A 397 4.56 6.76 -23.71
N ALA A 398 5.14 7.82 -23.16
CA ALA A 398 5.18 9.15 -23.78
C ALA A 398 5.98 9.15 -25.09
N ASP A 399 7.16 8.50 -25.10
CA ASP A 399 7.98 8.34 -26.31
C ASP A 399 7.22 7.56 -27.39
N ASN A 400 6.52 6.49 -27.02
CA ASN A 400 5.67 5.74 -27.96
C ASN A 400 4.54 6.61 -28.52
N LYS A 401 3.88 7.44 -27.69
CA LYS A 401 2.86 8.40 -28.14
C LYS A 401 3.44 9.41 -29.13
N ILE A 402 4.65 9.93 -28.88
CA ILE A 402 5.36 10.83 -29.82
C ILE A 402 5.63 10.14 -31.15
N GLU A 403 6.13 8.90 -31.13
CA GLU A 403 6.38 8.15 -32.37
C GLU A 403 5.07 7.86 -33.15
N LEU A 404 3.97 7.59 -32.46
CA LEU A 404 2.66 7.41 -33.09
C LEU A 404 2.19 8.69 -33.79
N ILE A 405 2.28 9.84 -33.14
CA ILE A 405 1.94 11.14 -33.75
C ILE A 405 2.78 11.38 -35.01
N ILE A 406 4.09 11.11 -34.94
CA ILE A 406 4.98 11.25 -36.10
C ILE A 406 4.55 10.30 -37.23
N GLN A 407 4.12 9.08 -36.92
CA GLN A 407 3.65 8.11 -37.92
C GLN A 407 2.28 8.46 -38.52
N GLU A 408 1.42 9.12 -37.76
CA GLU A 408 0.11 9.59 -38.22
C GLU A 408 0.23 10.83 -39.13
N GLU A 409 1.06 11.79 -38.74
CA GLU A 409 1.19 13.07 -39.44
C GLU A 409 2.25 13.06 -40.55
N CYS A 410 3.26 12.18 -40.47
CA CYS A 410 4.38 12.16 -41.40
C CYS A 410 4.58 10.80 -42.09
N THR A 411 5.21 10.84 -43.28
CA THR A 411 5.68 9.62 -43.96
C THR A 411 7.02 9.13 -43.37
N SER A 412 7.63 8.09 -43.94
CA SER A 412 8.91 7.55 -43.46
C SER A 412 10.00 8.64 -43.37
N ILE A 413 10.41 8.97 -42.14
CA ILE A 413 11.45 9.96 -41.84
C ILE A 413 12.81 9.26 -41.66
N HIS A 414 13.88 9.90 -42.15
CA HIS A 414 15.25 9.43 -41.92
C HIS A 414 15.73 9.82 -40.51
N ASN A 415 16.45 8.93 -39.83
CA ASN A 415 16.90 9.11 -38.44
C ASN A 415 17.68 10.42 -38.18
N SER A 416 18.40 10.94 -39.18
CA SER A 416 19.21 12.17 -39.04
C SER A 416 18.40 13.44 -38.80
N VAL A 417 17.14 13.47 -39.23
CA VAL A 417 16.24 14.63 -39.07
C VAL A 417 15.13 14.39 -38.05
N HIS A 418 14.99 13.16 -37.57
CA HIS A 418 13.93 12.69 -36.68
C HIS A 418 13.81 13.52 -35.39
N TRP A 419 14.92 14.02 -34.86
CA TRP A 419 14.94 14.88 -33.66
C TRP A 419 14.04 16.13 -33.82
N LYS A 420 13.98 16.74 -35.01
CA LYS A 420 13.17 17.95 -35.24
C LYS A 420 11.67 17.63 -35.29
N PHE A 421 11.33 16.46 -35.82
CA PHE A 421 9.96 15.93 -35.80
C PHE A 421 9.53 15.55 -34.37
N LYS A 422 10.44 15.00 -33.55
CA LYS A 422 10.16 14.77 -32.12
C LYS A 422 9.86 16.07 -31.38
N LEU A 423 10.63 17.13 -31.64
CA LEU A 423 10.38 18.44 -31.02
C LEU A 423 9.00 18.97 -31.39
N GLU A 424 8.63 18.89 -32.67
CA GLU A 424 7.31 19.33 -33.13
C GLU A 424 6.17 18.48 -32.56
N ALA A 425 6.31 17.15 -32.55
CA ALA A 425 5.34 16.25 -31.93
C ALA A 425 5.18 16.51 -30.41
N LYS A 426 6.27 16.82 -29.70
CA LYS A 426 6.22 17.25 -28.29
C LYS A 426 5.49 18.58 -28.12
N ARG A 427 5.76 19.58 -28.97
CA ARG A 427 5.07 20.88 -28.98
C ARG A 427 3.58 20.68 -29.21
N TYR A 428 3.22 19.93 -30.25
CA TYR A 428 1.85 19.59 -30.60
C TYR A 428 1.10 18.92 -29.44
N LEU A 429 1.72 17.93 -28.78
CA LEU A 429 1.13 17.26 -27.63
C LEU A 429 0.93 18.21 -26.43
N LYS A 430 1.89 19.12 -26.16
CA LYS A 430 1.76 20.15 -25.11
C LYS A 430 0.61 21.12 -25.41
N GLU A 431 0.43 21.50 -26.68
CA GLU A 431 -0.69 22.36 -27.09
C GLU A 431 -2.04 21.65 -26.99
N LEU A 432 -2.11 20.38 -27.37
CA LEU A 432 -3.34 19.57 -27.31
C LEU A 432 -3.86 19.40 -25.88
N ILE A 433 -2.95 19.35 -24.89
CA ILE A 433 -3.31 19.31 -23.46
C ILE A 433 -3.90 20.65 -22.98
N ASN A 434 -3.49 21.77 -23.58
CA ASN A 434 -3.84 23.11 -23.12
C ASN A 434 -5.01 23.75 -23.90
N ASN A 435 -5.22 23.39 -25.18
CA ASN A 435 -6.24 23.96 -26.07
C ASN A 435 -6.77 22.90 -27.08
N ASP A 436 -8.09 22.85 -27.29
CA ASP A 436 -8.78 21.87 -28.16
C ASP A 436 -8.51 22.05 -29.69
N THR A 437 -7.71 23.03 -30.10
CA THR A 437 -7.46 23.37 -31.52
C THR A 437 -5.96 23.42 -31.86
N ALA A 438 -5.18 22.44 -31.42
CA ALA A 438 -3.77 22.33 -31.79
C ALA A 438 -3.62 21.79 -33.22
N ALA A 439 -2.70 22.36 -34.00
CA ALA A 439 -2.34 21.88 -35.34
C ALA A 439 -0.87 21.50 -35.39
N TYR A 440 -0.58 20.37 -36.04
CA TYR A 440 0.79 19.91 -36.28
C TYR A 440 1.44 20.82 -37.32
N GLN A 441 2.57 21.44 -37.00
CA GLN A 441 3.24 22.39 -37.90
C GLN A 441 4.17 21.69 -38.88
N GLU A 442 4.37 22.31 -40.04
CA GLU A 442 5.34 21.85 -41.02
C GLU A 442 6.77 22.02 -40.48
N VAL A 443 7.55 20.94 -40.51
CA VAL A 443 8.94 20.95 -40.05
C VAL A 443 9.85 21.48 -41.15
N VAL A 444 10.26 22.74 -41.04
CA VAL A 444 11.18 23.42 -41.98
C VAL A 444 12.61 23.38 -41.45
N PHE A 445 13.61 23.21 -42.31
CA PHE A 445 15.03 23.36 -41.94
C PHE A 445 15.63 24.60 -42.60
N ASP A 446 15.90 25.62 -41.79
CA ASP A 446 16.56 26.84 -42.24
C ASP A 446 18.02 26.56 -42.58
N ASP A 447 18.53 27.24 -43.61
CA ASP A 447 19.94 27.18 -44.05
C ASP A 447 20.46 25.79 -44.46
N VAL A 448 19.57 24.86 -44.80
CA VAL A 448 19.93 23.56 -45.39
C VAL A 448 19.99 23.68 -46.90
N TYR A 449 21.21 23.59 -47.45
CA TYR A 449 21.43 23.47 -48.89
C TYR A 449 21.44 22.00 -49.29
N PRO A 450 20.41 21.52 -50.00
CA PRO A 450 20.40 20.14 -50.41
C PRO A 450 21.41 19.94 -51.54
N LEU A 451 22.45 19.15 -51.27
CA LEU A 451 23.32 18.59 -52.31
C LEU A 451 22.55 17.47 -53.03
N PHE A 452 21.55 17.84 -53.84
CA PHE A 452 20.86 16.88 -54.69
C PHE A 452 21.77 16.48 -55.85
N GLY A 453 22.44 15.33 -55.72
CA GLY A 453 22.75 14.50 -56.87
C GLY A 453 21.44 13.86 -57.36
N GLN A 454 20.86 14.38 -58.43
CA GLN A 454 19.65 13.83 -59.04
C GLN A 454 19.97 12.47 -59.68
N ILE A 455 19.97 11.41 -58.86
CA ILE A 455 19.74 10.03 -59.31
C ILE A 455 18.61 9.49 -58.44
N ASP A 456 17.44 10.12 -58.54
CA ASP A 456 16.22 9.44 -58.16
C ASP A 456 15.98 8.34 -59.21
N ILE A 457 16.14 7.07 -58.81
CA ILE A 457 15.81 5.94 -59.66
C ILE A 457 14.28 5.95 -59.78
N LYS A 458 13.79 6.59 -60.84
CA LYS A 458 12.38 6.64 -61.19
C LYS A 458 11.79 5.22 -61.15
N GLY A 459 10.89 4.96 -60.20
CA GLY A 459 10.29 3.64 -59.99
C GLY A 459 10.89 2.80 -58.85
N SER A 460 11.81 3.33 -58.04
CA SER A 460 12.36 2.65 -56.86
C SER A 460 11.27 2.20 -55.88
N SER A 461 10.25 3.03 -55.64
CA SER A 461 9.08 2.68 -54.81
C SER A 461 8.27 1.51 -55.39
N ILE A 462 8.10 1.48 -56.72
CA ILE A 462 7.42 0.38 -57.42
C ILE A 462 8.25 -0.90 -57.32
N ALA A 463 9.57 -0.81 -57.54
CA ALA A 463 10.48 -1.93 -57.42
C ALA A 463 10.53 -2.48 -55.99
N ARG A 464 10.56 -1.61 -54.97
CA ARG A 464 10.53 -1.99 -53.55
C ARG A 464 9.22 -2.69 -53.19
N ASN A 465 8.08 -2.14 -53.60
CA ASN A 465 6.77 -2.77 -53.35
C ASN A 465 6.66 -4.14 -54.05
N ASN A 466 7.16 -4.25 -55.28
CA ASN A 466 7.19 -5.52 -55.99
C ASN A 466 8.12 -6.55 -55.32
N ALA A 467 9.27 -6.11 -54.80
CA ALA A 467 10.20 -6.97 -54.06
C ALA A 467 9.55 -7.48 -52.77
N VAL A 468 8.95 -6.60 -51.96
CA VAL A 468 8.23 -6.96 -50.73
C VAL A 468 7.09 -7.93 -51.02
N LYS A 469 6.30 -7.71 -52.08
CA LYS A 469 5.21 -8.59 -52.46
C LYS A 469 5.70 -9.99 -52.85
N LYS A 470 6.79 -10.07 -53.62
CA LYS A 470 7.43 -11.34 -54.01
C LYS A 470 7.97 -12.08 -52.78
N ASP A 471 8.61 -11.36 -51.87
CA ASP A 471 9.21 -11.96 -50.67
C ASP A 471 8.13 -12.49 -49.71
N LEU A 472 7.07 -11.72 -49.48
CA LEU A 472 5.90 -12.19 -48.70
C LEU A 472 5.24 -13.42 -49.34
N THR A 473 5.12 -13.44 -50.66
CA THR A 473 4.57 -14.61 -51.38
C THR A 473 5.46 -15.84 -51.21
N LEU A 474 6.78 -15.66 -51.23
CA LEU A 474 7.74 -16.73 -51.00
C LEU A 474 7.64 -17.27 -49.56
N GLN A 475 7.58 -16.37 -48.56
CA GLN A 475 7.42 -16.74 -47.15
C GLN A 475 6.11 -17.51 -46.90
N LEU A 476 5.00 -17.03 -47.46
CA LEU A 476 3.70 -17.71 -47.36
C LEU A 476 3.72 -19.11 -48.01
N ASN A 477 4.44 -19.28 -49.12
CA ASN A 477 4.63 -20.59 -49.72
C ASN A 477 5.46 -21.53 -48.84
N TYR A 478 6.51 -21.03 -48.17
CA TYR A 478 7.25 -21.85 -47.20
C TYR A 478 6.38 -22.27 -46.02
N ILE A 479 5.59 -21.34 -45.46
CA ILE A 479 4.64 -21.65 -44.37
C ILE A 479 3.64 -22.71 -44.82
N LYS A 480 3.04 -22.55 -46.01
CA LYS A 480 2.15 -23.55 -46.61
C LYS A 480 2.81 -24.93 -46.70
N ASN A 481 4.05 -24.99 -47.16
CA ASN A 481 4.79 -26.25 -47.27
C ASN A 481 5.06 -26.91 -45.90
N ILE A 482 5.32 -26.11 -44.87
CA ILE A 482 5.48 -26.60 -43.49
C ILE A 482 4.15 -27.17 -42.99
N LEU A 483 3.04 -26.43 -43.14
CA LEU A 483 1.71 -26.87 -42.73
C LEU A 483 1.29 -28.18 -43.43
N LEU A 484 1.57 -28.32 -44.72
CA LEU A 484 1.32 -29.57 -45.47
C LEU A 484 2.16 -30.76 -44.96
N LYS A 485 3.35 -30.53 -44.41
CA LYS A 485 4.16 -31.58 -43.77
C LYS A 485 3.63 -31.94 -42.40
N ILE A 486 3.26 -30.93 -41.59
CA ILE A 486 2.70 -31.14 -40.24
C ILE A 486 1.40 -31.93 -40.31
N LYS A 487 0.51 -31.60 -41.27
CA LYS A 487 -0.76 -32.32 -41.51
C LYS A 487 -0.58 -33.83 -41.77
N LYS A 488 0.59 -34.28 -42.22
CA LYS A 488 0.88 -35.72 -42.42
C LYS A 488 1.25 -36.45 -41.14
N ILE A 489 1.64 -35.72 -40.09
CA ILE A 489 2.09 -36.26 -38.81
C ILE A 489 0.98 -36.14 -37.76
N GLU A 490 0.25 -35.04 -37.78
CA GLU A 490 -0.82 -34.74 -36.83
C GLU A 490 -2.04 -34.18 -37.56
N THR A 491 -3.23 -34.70 -37.28
CA THR A 491 -4.48 -34.18 -37.82
C THR A 491 -4.73 -32.78 -37.27
N LEU A 492 -5.09 -31.83 -38.14
CA LEU A 492 -5.30 -30.42 -37.79
C LEU A 492 -6.76 -30.02 -38.07
N PRO A 493 -7.70 -30.31 -37.15
CA PRO A 493 -9.14 -30.25 -37.40
C PRO A 493 -9.65 -28.88 -37.91
N ILE A 494 -9.00 -27.79 -37.49
CA ILE A 494 -9.36 -26.41 -37.87
C ILE A 494 -9.02 -26.10 -39.35
N TYR A 495 -8.08 -26.81 -39.95
CA TYR A 495 -7.61 -26.60 -41.33
C TYR A 495 -8.05 -27.71 -42.31
N ASP A 496 -8.90 -28.64 -41.84
CA ASP A 496 -9.33 -29.84 -42.56
C ASP A 496 -10.75 -29.74 -43.17
N HIS A 497 -11.33 -28.53 -43.22
CA HIS A 497 -12.62 -28.22 -43.83
C HIS A 497 -12.52 -27.56 -45.21
#